data_AF-A0A2W4NIA7-F1
#
_entry.id   AF-A0A2W4NIA7-F1
#
_cell.length_a   1.000
_cell.length_b   1.000
_cell.length_c   1.000
_cell.angle_alpha   90.00
_cell.angle_beta   90.00
_cell.angle_gamma   90.00
#
_symmetry.space_group_name_H-M   'P 1'
#
loop_
_entity.id
_entity.type
_entity.pdbx_description
1 polymer ?
#
loop_
_entity_poly.entity_id
_entity_poly.type
_entity_poly.pdbx_seq_one_letter_code
_entity_poly.pdbx_strand_id
1 'polypeptide(L)'
;MTLEEIARAMAERLGLTLERVADGKAHLSGRSATVTVSPFFGGWQVDLVLPGYRPSQFFEEDIRMLVERVEQRLRYFAEHGPPDQPGGGTCH
;
A
#
# COMPACT_ATOMS: atom_id res chain seq x y z
N MET A 1 -15.44 3.22 12.13
CA MET A 1 -14.33 3.96 11.48
C MET A 1 -14.61 3.98 9.99
N THR A 2 -14.51 5.14 9.36
CA THR A 2 -14.73 5.36 7.92
C THR A 2 -13.45 5.08 7.12
N LEU A 3 -13.58 4.86 5.81
CA LEU A 3 -12.43 4.67 4.91
C LEU A 3 -11.50 5.90 4.88
N GLU A 4 -12.06 7.10 5.00
CA GLU A 4 -11.28 8.32 5.08
C GLU A 4 -10.46 8.39 6.37
N GLU A 5 -11.05 8.03 7.52
CA GLU A 5 -10.32 7.94 8.79
C GLU A 5 -9.20 6.90 8.72
N ILE A 6 -9.45 5.74 8.07
CA ILE A 6 -8.43 4.70 7.86
C ILE A 6 -7.31 5.24 7.00
N ALA A 7 -7.63 5.85 5.86
CA ALA A 7 -6.64 6.39 4.95
C ALA A 7 -5.83 7.51 5.60
N ARG A 8 -6.45 8.39 6.37
CA ARG A 8 -5.76 9.47 7.11
C ARG A 8 -4.81 8.91 8.17
N ALA A 9 -5.28 7.94 8.95
CA ALA A 9 -4.48 7.27 9.97
C ALA A 9 -3.28 6.50 9.38
N MET A 10 -3.43 5.98 8.16
CA MET A 10 -2.33 5.39 7.39
C MET A 10 -1.38 6.46 6.85
N ALA A 11 -1.91 7.56 6.29
CA ALA A 11 -1.14 8.68 5.76
C ALA A 11 -0.16 9.21 6.81
N GLU A 12 -0.67 9.49 8.01
CA GLU A 12 0.11 10.05 9.11
C GLU A 12 1.21 9.10 9.61
N ARG A 13 0.93 7.80 9.71
CA ARG A 13 1.89 6.82 10.21
C ARG A 13 2.95 6.44 9.17
N LEU A 14 2.56 6.36 7.90
CA LEU A 14 3.43 5.94 6.81
C LEU A 14 4.13 7.12 6.11
N GLY A 15 3.86 8.35 6.52
CA GLY A 15 4.38 9.56 5.87
C GLY A 15 3.88 9.72 4.43
N LEU A 16 2.67 9.23 4.13
CA LEU A 16 2.02 9.36 2.82
C LEU A 16 1.10 10.60 2.82
N THR A 17 0.78 11.09 1.62
CA THR A 17 -0.18 12.17 1.41
C THR A 17 -1.50 11.59 0.95
N LEU A 18 -2.60 11.96 1.60
CA LEU A 18 -3.95 11.64 1.13
C LEU A 18 -4.30 12.57 -0.02
N GLU A 19 -4.36 12.03 -1.24
CA GLU A 19 -4.56 12.82 -2.47
C GLU A 19 -6.04 13.02 -2.78
N ARG A 20 -6.81 11.94 -2.70
CA ARG A 20 -8.20 11.93 -3.13
C ARG A 20 -8.99 10.87 -2.39
N VAL A 21 -10.21 11.24 -2.02
CA VAL A 21 -11.26 10.31 -1.60
C VAL A 21 -12.40 10.45 -2.61
N ALA A 22 -12.67 9.40 -3.38
CA ALA A 22 -13.73 9.40 -4.40
C ALA A 22 -14.26 7.99 -4.64
N ASP A 23 -15.55 7.88 -4.96
CA ASP A 23 -16.20 6.61 -5.30
C ASP A 23 -16.02 5.52 -4.22
N GLY A 24 -16.01 5.96 -2.95
CA GLY A 24 -15.78 5.06 -1.81
C GLY A 24 -14.34 4.53 -1.73
N LYS A 25 -13.36 5.16 -2.38
CA LYS A 25 -11.94 4.79 -2.31
C LYS A 25 -11.11 5.96 -1.84
N ALA A 26 -10.02 5.68 -1.14
CA ALA A 26 -9.05 6.68 -0.72
C ALA A 26 -7.68 6.34 -1.32
N HIS A 27 -7.10 7.31 -2.03
CA HIS A 27 -5.80 7.20 -2.66
C HIS A 27 -4.77 7.99 -1.88
N LEU A 28 -3.69 7.31 -1.54
CA LEU A 28 -2.55 7.83 -0.79
C LEU A 28 -1.32 7.74 -1.68
N SER A 29 -0.57 8.82 -1.81
CA SER A 29 0.68 8.85 -2.56
C SER A 29 1.86 9.24 -1.67
N GLY A 30 2.99 8.60 -1.91
CA GLY A 30 4.27 8.95 -1.31
C GLY A 30 5.35 8.94 -2.39
N ARG A 31 6.55 9.38 -2.02
CA ARG A 31 7.67 9.57 -2.95
C ARG A 31 8.03 8.32 -3.77
N SER A 32 7.75 7.13 -3.24
CA SER A 32 8.05 5.85 -3.88
C SER A 32 6.96 4.78 -3.68
N ALA A 33 5.74 5.18 -3.32
CA ALA A 33 4.67 4.23 -3.03
C ALA A 33 3.30 4.85 -3.30
N THR A 34 2.38 4.03 -3.77
CA THR A 34 0.96 4.39 -3.87
C THR A 34 0.15 3.38 -3.08
N VAL A 35 -0.75 3.87 -2.24
CA VAL A 35 -1.63 3.04 -1.43
C VAL A 35 -3.08 3.39 -1.77
N THR A 36 -3.91 2.39 -2.01
CA THR A 36 -5.35 2.58 -2.26
C THR A 36 -6.14 1.81 -1.23
N VAL A 37 -6.99 2.50 -0.47
CA VAL A 37 -7.93 1.90 0.48
C VAL A 37 -9.31 1.83 -0.19
N SER A 38 -9.91 0.65 -0.24
CA SER A 38 -11.21 0.40 -0.89
C SER A 38 -12.11 -0.47 -0.01
N PRO A 39 -13.45 -0.38 -0.12
CA PRO A 39 -14.36 -1.28 0.58
C PRO A 39 -14.21 -2.71 0.03
N PHE A 40 -14.30 -3.70 0.91
CA PHE A 40 -14.25 -5.11 0.55
C PHE A 40 -15.12 -5.93 1.52
N PHE A 41 -16.18 -6.56 1.00
CA PHE A 41 -17.10 -7.48 1.71
C PHE A 41 -17.28 -7.21 3.23
N GLY A 42 -17.97 -6.13 3.59
CA GLY A 42 -18.26 -5.80 4.99
C GLY A 42 -17.10 -5.15 5.77
N GLY A 43 -15.91 -5.07 5.18
CA GLY A 43 -14.74 -4.37 5.68
C GLY A 43 -14.06 -3.55 4.57
N TRP A 44 -12.74 -3.59 4.54
CA TRP A 44 -11.93 -2.82 3.60
C TRP A 44 -10.66 -3.59 3.20
N GLN A 45 -10.12 -3.22 2.04
CA GLN A 45 -8.87 -3.73 1.50
C GLN A 45 -7.90 -2.59 1.25
N VAL A 46 -6.62 -2.93 1.21
CA VAL A 46 -5.54 -2.01 0.87
C VAL A 46 -4.66 -2.60 -0.21
N ASP A 47 -4.53 -1.86 -1.30
CA ASP A 47 -3.63 -2.14 -2.40
C ASP A 47 -2.38 -1.26 -2.25
N LEU A 48 -1.22 -1.86 -2.03
CA LEU A 48 0.09 -1.20 -2.01
C LEU A 48 0.80 -1.45 -3.33
N VAL A 49 1.11 -0.36 -4.05
CA VAL A 49 1.88 -0.38 -5.29
C VAL A 49 3.23 0.27 -5.05
N LEU A 50 4.29 -0.49 -5.33
CA LEU A 50 5.67 -0.02 -5.30
C LEU A 50 6.25 -0.11 -6.72
N PRO A 51 7.07 0.86 -7.16
CA PRO A 51 7.67 0.83 -8.49
C PRO A 51 8.57 -0.40 -8.64
N GLY A 52 8.34 -1.19 -9.70
CA GLY A 52 9.08 -2.43 -9.95
C GLY A 52 8.57 -3.68 -9.21
N TYR A 53 7.49 -3.57 -8.43
CA TYR A 53 6.87 -4.69 -7.72
C TYR A 53 5.49 -5.02 -8.28
N ARG A 54 5.07 -6.27 -8.04
CA ARG A 54 3.65 -6.61 -8.11
C ARG A 54 2.89 -5.95 -6.96
N PRO A 55 1.69 -5.41 -7.21
CA PRO A 55 0.82 -4.88 -6.15
C PRO A 55 0.63 -5.89 -5.02
N SER A 56 0.72 -5.42 -3.78
CA SER A 56 0.44 -6.21 -2.58
C SER A 56 -0.94 -5.85 -2.05
N GLN A 57 -1.78 -6.85 -1.84
CA GLN A 57 -3.14 -6.67 -1.32
C GLN A 57 -3.18 -7.13 0.13
N PHE A 58 -3.84 -6.33 0.97
CA PHE A 58 -4.06 -6.62 2.37
C PHE A 58 -5.57 -6.52 2.65
N PHE A 59 -6.11 -7.50 3.36
CA PHE A 59 -7.54 -7.63 3.65
C PHE A 59 -7.73 -7.80 5.15
N GLU A 60 -8.01 -6.74 5.90
CA GLU A 60 -8.13 -6.83 7.36
C GLU A 60 -9.04 -5.76 7.96
N GLU A 61 -9.54 -6.03 9.17
CA GLU A 61 -10.32 -5.08 9.98
C GLU A 61 -9.43 -4.26 10.94
N ASP A 62 -8.18 -4.66 11.19
CA ASP A 62 -7.27 -3.99 12.13
C ASP A 62 -6.22 -3.12 11.41
N ILE A 63 -6.31 -1.81 11.68
CA ILE A 63 -5.42 -0.82 11.06
C ILE A 63 -3.98 -0.89 11.55
N ARG A 64 -3.72 -1.35 12.78
CA ARG A 64 -2.36 -1.38 13.34
C ARG A 64 -1.55 -2.45 12.64
N MET A 65 -2.09 -3.66 12.54
CA MET A 65 -1.40 -4.77 11.89
C MET A 65 -1.19 -4.50 10.40
N LEU A 66 -2.13 -3.82 9.75
CA LEU A 66 -1.98 -3.34 8.39
C LEU A 66 -0.81 -2.35 8.26
N VAL A 67 -0.77 -1.31 9.09
CA VAL A 67 0.29 -0.29 9.04
C VAL A 67 1.65 -0.94 9.27
N GLU A 68 1.77 -1.87 10.21
CA GLU A 68 3.03 -2.59 10.45
C GLU A 68 3.50 -3.39 9.22
N ARG A 69 2.58 -4.09 8.53
CA ARG A 69 2.92 -4.85 7.31
C ARG A 69 3.31 -3.93 6.15
N VAL A 70 2.60 -2.82 5.97
CA VAL A 70 2.91 -1.83 4.92
C VAL A 70 4.26 -1.17 5.22
N GLU A 71 4.53 -0.80 6.48
CA GLU A 71 5.81 -0.23 6.90
C GLU A 71 6.97 -1.21 6.68
N GLN A 72 6.82 -2.48 7.07
CA GLN A 72 7.83 -3.51 6.81
C GLN A 72 8.12 -3.65 5.32
N ARG A 73 7.08 -3.56 4.47
CA ARG A 73 7.25 -3.65 3.01
C ARG A 73 7.96 -2.43 2.43
N LEU A 74 7.63 -1.23 2.92
CA LEU A 74 8.28 0.01 2.52
C LEU A 74 9.75 0.05 2.98
N ARG A 75 10.03 -0.42 4.20
CA ARG A 75 11.40 -0.51 4.73
C ARG A 75 12.23 -1.50 3.92
N TYR A 76 11.70 -2.69 3.68
CA TYR A 76 12.36 -3.68 2.83
C TYR A 76 12.68 -3.12 1.44
N PHE A 77 11.75 -2.39 0.83
CA PHE A 77 11.95 -1.72 -0.45
C PHE A 77 13.04 -0.65 -0.41
N ALA A 78 13.04 0.20 0.62
CA ALA A 78 14.04 1.24 0.79
C ALA A 78 15.46 0.67 0.99
N GLU A 79 15.57 -0.50 1.65
CA GLU A 79 16.85 -1.14 1.93
C GLU A 79 17.37 -2.01 0.78
N HIS A 80 16.49 -2.70 0.05
CA HIS A 80 16.88 -3.73 -0.92
C HIS A 80 16.59 -3.33 -2.38
N GLY A 81 15.84 -2.26 -2.62
CA GLY A 81 15.31 -1.97 -3.95
C GLY A 81 14.37 -3.08 -4.45
N PRO A 82 13.85 -2.99 -5.69
CA PRO A 82 13.03 -4.04 -6.25
C PRO A 82 13.74 -5.40 -6.23
N PRO A 83 13.07 -6.50 -5.82
CA PRO A 83 13.67 -7.82 -5.90
C PRO A 83 14.01 -8.04 -7.37
N ASP A 84 15.27 -8.37 -7.62
CA ASP A 84 15.74 -8.84 -8.91
C ASP A 84 14.76 -9.94 -9.37
N GLN A 85 13.94 -9.66 -10.37
CA GLN A 85 12.92 -10.61 -10.79
C GLN A 85 13.65 -11.82 -11.41
N PRO A 86 13.52 -13.04 -10.87
CA PRO A 86 14.01 -14.22 -11.57
C PRO A 86 13.10 -14.43 -12.79
N GLY A 87 13.46 -13.84 -13.93
CA GLY A 87 12.64 -13.86 -15.14
C GLY A 87 13.26 -13.17 -16.36
N GLY A 88 14.38 -12.45 -16.21
CA GLY A 88 15.19 -11.98 -17.34
C GLY A 88 16.12 -13.07 -17.88
N GLY A 89 15.59 -14.25 -18.20
CA GLY A 89 16.33 -15.25 -18.96
C GLY A 89 16.56 -14.71 -20.37
N THR A 90 17.74 -14.13 -20.62
CA THR A 90 18.29 -14.00 -21.96
C THR A 90 18.45 -15.41 -22.54
N CYS A 91 17.50 -15.84 -23.36
CA CYS A 91 17.73 -16.95 -24.27
C CYS A 91 18.40 -16.37 -25.52
N HIS A 92 19.68 -16.74 -25.66
CA HIS A 92 20.52 -16.57 -26.85
C HIS A 92 19.89 -17.14 -28.12
#